data_AF-A0A7S1UKX9-F1
#
_entry.id   AF-A0A7S1UKX9-F1
#
_cell.length_a   1.000
_cell.length_b   1.000
_cell.length_c   1.000
_cell.angle_alpha   90.00
_cell.angle_beta   90.00
_cell.angle_gamma   90.00
#
_symmetry.space_group_name_H-M   'P 1'
#
loop_
_entity.id
_entity.type
_entity.pdbx_description
1 polymer ?
#
loop_
_entity_poly.entity_id
_entity_poly.type
_entity_poly.pdbx_seq_one_letter_code
_entity_poly.pdbx_strand_id
1 'polypeptide(L)'
;GGGAAGLAAAHHLATNSSLDFVVFDAADTAGGHAHTETLPDGTQVDCGFMVYNAQNYPNMTRLFRDLGVKGQAADMSFSCSLNKGRNEWSSLNPLATPTNVFSYRFGLMFVDMMRFNREAASLLLLPEDHPERSMTMREWLDEHRYSAAFEELYLVPMNAALWSSSRAEVLSAPAETVISFFSNHNMLQLFGRPQWLTPQNRSIEYVKEMAAILGERLRLSCPVKKVSKATHGGKWKVTYERGGQRCSQAHCPQGQPG
;
A
#
# COMPACT_ATOMS: atom_id res chain seq x y z
N GLY A 1 16.87 -1.63 -6.14
CA GLY A 1 15.91 -2.55 -5.52
C GLY A 1 14.99 -3.05 -6.59
N GLY A 2 14.78 -4.36 -6.66
CA GLY A 2 13.79 -5.10 -7.42
C GLY A 2 12.48 -5.35 -6.66
N GLY A 3 12.07 -4.40 -5.79
CA GLY A 3 10.68 -4.33 -5.33
C GLY A 3 9.74 -3.77 -6.41
N ALA A 4 8.43 -3.74 -6.15
CA ALA A 4 7.41 -3.33 -7.12
C ALA A 4 7.73 -2.04 -7.91
N ALA A 5 8.12 -0.95 -7.24
CA ALA A 5 8.44 0.32 -7.91
C ALA A 5 9.68 0.21 -8.81
N GLY A 6 10.71 -0.50 -8.35
CA GLY A 6 11.94 -0.70 -9.11
C GLY A 6 11.75 -1.62 -10.31
N LEU A 7 10.96 -2.68 -10.16
CA LEU A 7 10.58 -3.56 -11.27
C LEU A 7 9.71 -2.82 -12.29
N ALA A 8 8.75 -2.00 -11.87
CA ALA A 8 7.94 -1.22 -12.78
C ALA A 8 8.77 -0.21 -13.59
N ALA A 9 9.69 0.50 -12.93
CA ALA A 9 10.62 1.42 -13.60
C ALA A 9 11.52 0.68 -14.61
N ALA A 10 12.12 -0.44 -14.18
CA ALA A 10 13.00 -1.24 -15.01
C ALA A 10 12.25 -1.87 -16.19
N HIS A 11 11.02 -2.36 -15.98
CA HIS A 11 10.15 -2.88 -17.03
C HIS A 11 9.85 -1.79 -18.07
N HIS A 12 9.51 -0.58 -17.63
CA HIS A 12 9.28 0.54 -18.53
C HIS A 12 10.51 0.89 -19.36
N LEU A 13 11.69 0.96 -18.73
CA LEU A 13 12.96 1.20 -19.42
C LEU A 13 13.31 0.08 -20.40
N ALA A 14 13.09 -1.18 -20.04
CA ALA A 14 13.34 -2.33 -20.90
C ALA A 14 12.46 -2.33 -22.16
N THR A 15 11.23 -1.85 -22.05
CA THR A 15 10.21 -1.91 -23.11
C THR A 15 10.15 -0.65 -23.96
N ASN A 16 10.59 0.51 -23.44
CA ASN A 16 10.42 1.81 -24.10
C ASN A 16 11.74 2.56 -24.36
N SER A 17 12.90 1.99 -24.01
CA SER A 17 14.19 2.64 -24.22
C SER A 17 15.27 1.67 -24.68
N SER A 18 16.33 2.21 -25.28
CA SER A 18 17.56 1.48 -25.59
C SER A 18 18.64 1.67 -24.51
N LEU A 19 18.27 2.14 -23.32
CA LEU A 19 19.22 2.38 -22.24
C LEU A 19 19.76 1.06 -21.70
N ASP A 20 21.08 1.01 -21.49
CA ASP A 20 21.71 -0.06 -20.73
C ASP A 20 21.57 0.24 -19.23
N PHE A 21 21.04 -0.71 -18.47
CA PHE A 21 20.82 -0.54 -17.03
C PHE A 21 20.87 -1.88 -16.30
N VAL A 22 21.13 -1.81 -15.00
CA VAL A 22 21.14 -2.95 -14.10
C VAL A 22 20.34 -2.59 -12.85
N VAL A 23 19.48 -3.51 -12.42
CA VAL A 23 18.73 -3.44 -11.16
C VAL A 23 19.44 -4.33 -10.15
N PHE A 24 19.89 -3.73 -9.05
CA PHE A 24 20.43 -4.48 -7.92
C PHE A 24 19.35 -4.64 -6.84
N ASP A 25 19.22 -5.84 -6.28
CA ASP A 25 18.46 -6.08 -5.06
C ASP A 25 19.31 -6.84 -4.02
N ALA A 26 19.08 -6.55 -2.75
CA ALA A 26 19.73 -7.23 -1.64
C ALA A 26 19.14 -8.62 -1.38
N ALA A 27 17.84 -8.79 -1.59
CA ALA A 27 17.15 -10.05 -1.44
C ALA A 27 17.54 -11.03 -2.57
N ASP A 28 17.41 -12.31 -2.29
CA ASP A 28 17.57 -13.42 -3.23
C ASP A 28 16.35 -13.62 -4.14
N THR A 29 15.27 -12.87 -3.88
CA THR A 29 14.01 -12.88 -4.63
C THR A 29 13.62 -11.46 -5.04
N ALA A 30 12.87 -11.34 -6.14
CA ALA A 30 12.29 -10.09 -6.60
C ALA A 30 10.89 -9.88 -6.00
N GLY A 31 10.37 -8.65 -6.02
CA GLY A 31 9.00 -8.32 -5.63
C GLY A 31 8.91 -7.43 -4.38
N GLY A 32 9.82 -7.61 -3.41
CA GLY A 32 9.81 -6.85 -2.17
C GLY A 32 8.53 -7.11 -1.37
N HIS A 33 7.68 -6.10 -1.20
CA HIS A 33 6.36 -6.28 -0.54
C HIS A 33 5.36 -7.10 -1.37
N ALA A 34 5.61 -7.29 -2.66
CA ALA A 34 4.86 -8.24 -3.46
C ALA A 34 5.48 -9.63 -3.27
N HIS A 35 4.95 -10.34 -2.28
CA HIS A 35 5.53 -11.57 -1.77
C HIS A 35 4.46 -12.62 -1.57
N THR A 36 4.64 -13.77 -2.22
CA THR A 36 3.76 -14.92 -2.11
C THR A 36 4.49 -16.05 -1.39
N GLU A 37 3.96 -16.45 -0.25
CA GLU A 37 4.41 -17.62 0.50
C GLU A 37 3.65 -18.88 0.07
N THR A 38 4.32 -20.04 0.09
CA THR A 38 3.68 -21.34 -0.13
C THR A 38 3.64 -22.10 1.18
N LEU A 39 2.42 -22.39 1.66
CA LEU A 39 2.19 -23.15 2.88
C LEU A 39 2.54 -24.65 2.68
N PRO A 40 2.71 -25.44 3.76
CA PRO A 40 3.06 -26.86 3.67
C PRO A 40 2.07 -27.72 2.87
N ASP A 41 0.81 -27.30 2.77
CA ASP A 41 -0.24 -27.96 1.98
C ASP A 41 -0.26 -27.53 0.50
N GLY A 42 0.66 -26.66 0.09
CA GLY A 42 0.76 -26.11 -1.26
C GLY A 42 -0.06 -24.84 -1.49
N THR A 43 -0.80 -24.36 -0.50
CA THR A 43 -1.60 -23.13 -0.62
C THR A 43 -0.69 -21.92 -0.75
N GLN A 44 -0.92 -21.09 -1.78
CA GLN A 44 -0.19 -19.84 -1.98
C GLN A 44 -0.93 -18.65 -1.38
N VAL A 45 -0.23 -17.84 -0.58
CA VAL A 45 -0.76 -16.70 0.17
C VAL A 45 0.10 -15.47 -0.08
N ASP A 46 -0.51 -14.35 -0.43
CA ASP A 46 0.16 -13.06 -0.50
C ASP A 46 0.27 -12.43 0.89
N CYS A 47 1.48 -11.99 1.28
CA CYS A 47 1.77 -11.48 2.62
C CYS A 47 1.95 -9.94 2.67
N GLY A 48 1.91 -9.26 1.53
CA GLY A 48 2.05 -7.80 1.47
C GLY A 48 1.08 -7.19 0.47
N PHE A 49 1.47 -7.13 -0.81
CA PHE A 49 0.54 -6.74 -1.85
C PHE A 49 -0.54 -7.81 -2.06
N MET A 50 -1.81 -7.46 -1.80
CA MET A 50 -2.92 -8.42 -1.91
C MET A 50 -3.94 -8.03 -2.98
N VAL A 51 -4.28 -6.73 -3.09
CA VAL A 51 -5.43 -6.28 -3.89
C VAL A 51 -5.17 -5.00 -4.67
N TYR A 52 -5.96 -4.79 -5.71
CA TYR A 52 -5.98 -3.60 -6.55
C TYR A 52 -7.36 -3.37 -7.17
N ASN A 53 -7.55 -2.22 -7.82
CA ASN A 53 -8.71 -1.95 -8.66
C ASN A 53 -8.37 -0.91 -9.74
N ALA A 54 -9.16 -0.87 -10.81
CA ALA A 54 -8.89 -0.02 -11.97
C ALA A 54 -9.02 1.49 -11.69
N GLN A 55 -9.86 1.87 -10.73
CA GLN A 55 -10.10 3.28 -10.39
C GLN A 55 -8.92 3.87 -9.61
N ASN A 56 -8.41 3.12 -8.61
CA ASN A 56 -7.32 3.58 -7.75
C ASN A 56 -5.94 3.26 -8.32
N TYR A 57 -5.82 2.24 -9.16
CA TYR A 57 -4.54 1.77 -9.70
C TYR A 57 -4.58 1.60 -11.22
N PRO A 58 -4.86 2.66 -12.02
CA PRO A 58 -5.00 2.56 -13.47
C PRO A 58 -3.70 2.10 -14.15
N ASN A 59 -2.54 2.60 -13.69
CA ASN A 59 -1.23 2.23 -14.23
C ASN A 59 -0.89 0.77 -13.97
N MET A 60 -1.15 0.28 -12.75
CA MET A 60 -0.88 -1.12 -12.41
C MET A 60 -1.86 -2.07 -13.11
N THR A 61 -3.12 -1.66 -13.24
CA THR A 61 -4.14 -2.43 -14.00
C THR A 61 -3.74 -2.56 -15.47
N ARG A 62 -3.23 -1.49 -16.08
CA ARG A 62 -2.65 -1.52 -17.43
C ARG A 62 -1.45 -2.45 -17.49
N LEU A 63 -0.51 -2.32 -16.56
CA LEU A 63 0.68 -3.18 -16.50
C LEU A 63 0.29 -4.66 -16.42
N PHE A 64 -0.64 -5.04 -15.54
CA PHE A 64 -1.09 -6.43 -15.41
C PHE A 64 -1.74 -6.94 -16.70
N ARG A 65 -2.56 -6.13 -17.37
CA ARG A 65 -3.11 -6.49 -18.68
C ARG A 65 -2.00 -6.70 -19.72
N ASP A 66 -1.02 -5.81 -19.77
CA ASP A 66 0.08 -5.87 -20.74
C ASP A 66 0.99 -7.10 -20.46
N LEU A 67 1.11 -7.53 -19.21
CA LEU A 67 1.78 -8.76 -18.78
C LEU A 67 0.90 -10.03 -18.88
N GLY A 68 -0.37 -9.92 -19.27
CA GLY A 68 -1.31 -11.06 -19.29
C GLY A 68 -1.74 -11.58 -17.91
N VAL A 69 -1.47 -10.84 -16.83
CA VAL A 69 -1.83 -11.19 -15.46
C VAL A 69 -3.31 -10.91 -15.23
N LYS A 70 -4.09 -11.99 -15.01
CA LYS A 70 -5.54 -11.89 -14.79
C LYS A 70 -5.84 -11.54 -13.33
N GLY A 71 -6.79 -10.62 -13.13
CA GLY A 71 -7.40 -10.36 -11.84
C GLY A 71 -8.59 -11.29 -11.58
N GLN A 72 -8.76 -11.69 -10.33
CA GLN A 72 -9.99 -12.32 -9.83
C GLN A 72 -10.63 -11.41 -8.77
N ALA A 73 -11.96 -11.47 -8.66
CA ALA A 73 -12.68 -10.69 -7.66
C ALA A 73 -12.20 -11.05 -6.24
N ALA A 74 -11.88 -10.02 -5.46
CA ALA A 74 -11.54 -10.13 -4.06
C ALA A 74 -12.66 -9.49 -3.22
N ASP A 75 -13.11 -10.20 -2.19
CA ASP A 75 -13.96 -9.60 -1.17
C ASP A 75 -13.09 -8.80 -0.20
N MET A 76 -13.42 -7.52 -0.03
CA MET A 76 -12.77 -6.61 0.91
C MET A 76 -13.74 -6.22 2.03
N SER A 77 -14.58 -7.18 2.44
CA SER A 77 -15.42 -7.04 3.62
C SER A 77 -14.56 -6.87 4.87
N PHE A 78 -15.06 -6.06 5.81
CA PHE A 78 -14.41 -5.79 7.08
C PHE A 78 -15.27 -6.35 8.21
N SER A 79 -14.65 -7.03 9.17
CA SER A 79 -15.29 -7.51 10.38
C SER A 79 -14.48 -7.14 11.61
N CYS A 80 -15.16 -6.73 12.67
CA CYS A 80 -14.55 -6.38 13.94
C CYS A 80 -15.21 -7.19 15.05
N SER A 81 -14.39 -7.82 15.90
CA SER A 81 -14.82 -8.46 17.15
C SER A 81 -14.08 -7.82 18.32
N LEU A 82 -14.82 -7.17 19.20
CA LEU A 82 -14.29 -6.41 20.33
C LEU A 82 -14.72 -7.02 21.66
N ASN A 83 -13.92 -6.81 22.69
CA ASN A 83 -14.23 -7.19 24.07
C ASN A 83 -14.56 -8.69 24.21
N LYS A 84 -13.81 -9.56 23.54
CA LYS A 84 -14.02 -11.01 23.50
C LYS A 84 -15.39 -11.41 22.92
N GLY A 85 -15.76 -10.81 21.78
CA GLY A 85 -17.02 -11.10 21.09
C GLY A 85 -18.28 -10.45 21.67
N ARG A 86 -18.12 -9.47 22.59
CA ARG A 86 -19.28 -8.75 23.15
C ARG A 86 -19.83 -7.68 22.22
N ASN A 87 -19.00 -7.15 21.33
CA ASN A 87 -19.45 -6.28 20.26
C ASN A 87 -18.83 -6.76 18.96
N GLU A 88 -19.67 -7.30 18.08
CA GLU A 88 -19.27 -7.78 16.78
C GLU A 88 -20.13 -7.10 15.71
N TRP A 89 -19.47 -6.66 14.65
CA TRP A 89 -20.13 -6.11 13.48
C TRP A 89 -19.22 -6.29 12.26
N SER A 90 -19.82 -6.35 11.08
CA SER A 90 -19.09 -6.35 9.83
C SER A 90 -19.75 -5.43 8.81
N SER A 91 -19.02 -5.10 7.74
CA SER A 91 -19.57 -4.35 6.62
C SER A 91 -20.71 -5.09 5.91
N LEU A 92 -20.78 -6.42 6.04
CA LEU A 92 -21.83 -7.26 5.48
C LEU A 92 -22.99 -7.53 6.47
N ASN A 93 -22.69 -7.51 7.77
CA ASN A 93 -23.67 -7.67 8.83
C ASN A 93 -23.37 -6.70 9.98
N PRO A 94 -23.83 -5.44 9.88
CA PRO A 94 -23.65 -4.44 10.94
C PRO A 94 -24.25 -4.88 12.28
N LEU A 95 -25.27 -5.75 12.29
CA LEU A 95 -25.93 -6.23 13.50
C LEU A 95 -25.56 -7.67 13.85
N ALA A 96 -24.32 -8.07 13.54
CA ALA A 96 -23.81 -9.42 13.87
C ALA A 96 -23.99 -9.75 15.36
N THR A 97 -23.89 -8.76 16.25
CA THR A 97 -24.45 -8.83 17.60
C THR A 97 -25.85 -8.18 17.65
N PRO A 98 -26.96 -8.93 17.84
CA PRO A 98 -28.31 -8.37 17.80
C PRO A 98 -28.58 -7.28 18.83
N THR A 99 -27.94 -7.35 20.00
CA THR A 99 -28.09 -6.33 21.06
C THR A 99 -27.51 -4.96 20.69
N ASN A 100 -26.70 -4.88 19.64
CA ASN A 100 -26.18 -3.61 19.13
C ASN A 100 -27.29 -2.66 18.67
N VAL A 101 -28.46 -3.17 18.26
CA VAL A 101 -29.61 -2.34 17.87
C VAL A 101 -30.10 -1.43 19.01
N PHE A 102 -29.91 -1.86 20.26
CA PHE A 102 -30.30 -1.10 21.46
C PHE A 102 -29.11 -0.37 22.10
N SER A 103 -27.92 -0.49 21.53
CA SER A 103 -26.70 0.10 22.10
C SER A 103 -26.57 1.55 21.65
N TYR A 104 -26.73 2.47 22.61
CA TYR A 104 -26.50 3.91 22.39
C TYR A 104 -25.10 4.19 21.80
N ARG A 105 -24.07 3.52 22.32
CA ARG A 105 -22.69 3.66 21.82
C ARG A 105 -22.56 3.19 20.37
N PHE A 106 -23.21 2.08 20.03
CA PHE A 106 -23.19 1.58 18.66
C PHE A 106 -23.88 2.55 17.72
N GLY A 107 -25.07 3.05 18.09
CA GLY A 107 -25.77 4.08 17.34
C GLY A 107 -24.93 5.35 17.13
N LEU A 108 -24.26 5.85 18.18
CA LEU A 108 -23.33 6.98 18.07
C LEU A 108 -22.19 6.72 17.09
N MET A 109 -21.59 5.53 17.13
CA MET A 109 -20.55 5.16 16.17
C MET A 109 -21.05 5.24 14.72
N PHE A 110 -22.26 4.77 14.42
CA PHE A 110 -22.81 4.88 13.06
C PHE A 110 -23.09 6.32 12.65
N VAL A 111 -23.67 7.13 13.54
CA VAL A 111 -23.94 8.55 13.26
C VAL A 111 -22.64 9.29 12.95
N ASP A 112 -21.62 9.11 13.78
CA ASP A 112 -20.33 9.74 13.60
C ASP A 112 -19.57 9.17 12.40
N MET A 113 -19.69 7.88 12.09
CA MET A 113 -19.14 7.29 10.86
C MET A 113 -19.74 7.95 9.62
N MET A 114 -21.07 8.15 9.60
CA MET A 114 -21.73 8.83 8.49
C MET A 114 -21.34 10.30 8.40
N ARG A 115 -21.14 10.97 9.55
CA ARG A 115 -20.61 12.33 9.61
C ARG A 115 -19.19 12.40 9.05
N PHE A 116 -18.31 11.52 9.51
CA PHE A 116 -16.92 11.41 9.05
C PHE A 116 -16.84 11.20 7.54
N ASN A 117 -17.63 10.26 7.02
CA ASN A 117 -17.73 9.97 5.59
C ASN A 117 -18.14 11.20 4.75
N ARG A 118 -19.00 12.06 5.29
CA ARG A 118 -19.47 13.27 4.61
C ARG A 118 -18.47 14.42 4.70
N GLU A 119 -17.84 14.60 5.85
CA GLU A 119 -17.13 15.84 6.20
C GLU A 119 -15.62 15.71 6.11
N ALA A 120 -15.03 14.54 6.38
CA ALA A 120 -13.59 14.41 6.54
C ALA A 120 -12.79 14.90 5.32
N ALA A 121 -13.28 14.63 4.11
CA ALA A 121 -12.62 15.04 2.87
C ALA A 121 -12.50 16.57 2.70
N SER A 122 -13.28 17.38 3.44
CA SER A 122 -13.14 18.84 3.39
C SER A 122 -11.79 19.32 3.89
N LEU A 123 -11.12 18.55 4.76
CA LEU A 123 -9.74 18.83 5.20
C LEU A 123 -8.79 18.95 4.00
N LEU A 124 -9.00 18.13 2.97
CA LEU A 124 -8.15 18.06 1.77
C LEU A 124 -8.37 19.25 0.82
N LEU A 125 -9.42 20.04 1.05
CA LEU A 125 -9.73 21.25 0.28
C LEU A 125 -9.12 22.52 0.90
N LEU A 126 -8.57 22.42 2.10
CA LEU A 126 -7.93 23.54 2.80
C LEU A 126 -6.53 23.84 2.19
N PRO A 127 -6.06 25.10 2.26
CA PRO A 127 -4.67 25.45 1.92
C PRO A 127 -3.66 24.58 2.65
N GLU A 128 -2.51 24.28 2.02
CA GLU A 128 -1.46 23.40 2.59
C GLU A 128 -0.92 23.88 3.94
N ASP A 129 -0.91 25.20 4.15
CA ASP A 129 -0.45 25.84 5.38
C ASP A 129 -1.56 25.99 6.45
N HIS A 130 -2.77 25.49 6.19
CA HIS A 130 -3.86 25.56 7.15
C HIS A 130 -3.56 24.72 8.40
N PRO A 131 -3.75 25.25 9.62
CA PRO A 131 -3.34 24.56 10.86
C PRO A 131 -4.00 23.19 11.05
N GLU A 132 -5.26 23.02 10.61
CA GLU A 132 -5.94 21.72 10.68
C GLU A 132 -5.25 20.61 9.89
N ARG A 133 -4.53 20.93 8.81
CA ARG A 133 -3.79 19.93 8.03
C ARG A 133 -2.59 19.35 8.79
N SER A 134 -2.13 20.07 9.82
CA SER A 134 -1.05 19.63 10.70
C SER A 134 -1.54 18.89 11.94
N MET A 135 -2.86 18.77 12.16
CA MET A 135 -3.41 18.05 13.31
C MET A 135 -3.12 16.56 13.22
N THR A 136 -2.89 15.96 14.39
CA THR A 136 -3.00 14.52 14.58
C THR A 136 -4.46 14.06 14.47
N MET A 137 -4.67 12.77 14.22
CA MET A 137 -6.03 12.20 14.24
C MET A 137 -6.73 12.45 15.59
N ARG A 138 -6.02 12.40 16.72
CA ARG A 138 -6.58 12.72 18.03
C ARG A 138 -7.12 14.15 18.08
N GLU A 139 -6.29 15.14 17.76
CA GLU A 139 -6.67 16.55 17.80
C GLU A 139 -7.84 16.83 16.86
N TRP A 140 -7.83 16.23 15.67
CA TRP A 140 -8.92 16.39 14.71
C TRP A 140 -10.24 15.80 15.23
N LEU A 141 -10.21 14.62 15.86
CA LEU A 141 -11.40 14.03 16.47
C LEU A 141 -11.94 14.86 17.62
N ASP A 142 -11.06 15.41 18.46
CA ASP A 142 -11.42 16.23 19.61
C ASP A 142 -12.01 17.58 19.16
N GLU A 143 -11.37 18.26 18.20
CA GLU A 143 -11.82 19.54 17.62
C GLU A 143 -13.19 19.40 16.95
N HIS A 144 -13.38 18.35 16.15
CA HIS A 144 -14.63 18.08 15.44
C HIS A 144 -15.64 17.29 16.28
N ARG A 145 -15.36 17.08 17.58
CA ARG A 145 -16.25 16.46 18.58
C ARG A 145 -16.80 15.09 18.14
N TYR A 146 -15.92 14.21 17.70
CA TYR A 146 -16.27 12.80 17.44
C TYR A 146 -16.38 12.03 18.76
N SER A 147 -17.34 11.11 18.83
CA SER A 147 -17.52 10.30 20.03
C SER A 147 -16.38 9.30 20.21
N ALA A 148 -16.07 8.98 21.46
CA ALA A 148 -15.20 7.86 21.79
C ALA A 148 -15.71 6.53 21.20
N ALA A 149 -17.02 6.39 20.99
CA ALA A 149 -17.58 5.20 20.37
C ALA A 149 -17.17 5.07 18.90
N PHE A 150 -17.14 6.16 18.13
CA PHE A 150 -16.61 6.16 16.76
C PHE A 150 -15.12 5.84 16.71
N GLU A 151 -14.33 6.48 17.58
CA GLU A 151 -12.90 6.22 17.68
C GLU A 151 -12.63 4.71 17.96
N GLU A 152 -13.30 4.15 18.96
CA GLU A 152 -13.02 2.82 19.49
C GLU A 152 -13.62 1.67 18.70
N LEU A 153 -14.83 1.86 18.17
CA LEU A 153 -15.59 0.78 17.54
C LEU A 153 -15.41 0.75 16.01
N TYR A 154 -14.95 1.84 15.40
CA TYR A 154 -14.79 1.95 13.95
C TYR A 154 -13.40 2.41 13.54
N LEU A 155 -13.02 3.65 13.89
CA LEU A 155 -11.84 4.28 13.31
C LEU A 155 -10.56 3.54 13.66
N VAL A 156 -10.31 3.26 14.95
CA VAL A 156 -9.11 2.54 15.37
C VAL A 156 -9.08 1.11 14.81
N PRO A 157 -10.14 0.28 14.94
CA PRO A 157 -10.15 -1.05 14.33
C PRO A 157 -9.94 -1.07 12.82
N MET A 158 -10.54 -0.12 12.08
CA MET A 158 -10.38 -0.01 10.64
C MET A 158 -8.93 0.29 10.25
N ASN A 159 -8.33 1.30 10.88
CA ASN A 159 -6.94 1.67 10.61
C ASN A 159 -5.95 0.59 11.08
N ALA A 160 -6.23 -0.09 12.19
CA ALA A 160 -5.44 -1.23 12.65
C ALA A 160 -5.46 -2.40 11.63
N ALA A 161 -6.58 -2.65 10.97
CA ALA A 161 -6.67 -3.66 9.91
C ALA A 161 -5.94 -3.25 8.63
N LEU A 162 -5.90 -1.96 8.30
CA LEU A 162 -5.22 -1.43 7.11
C LEU A 162 -3.70 -1.36 7.25
N TRP A 163 -3.21 -0.97 8.42
CA TRP A 163 -1.80 -0.64 8.64
C TRP A 163 -1.15 -1.38 9.80
N SER A 164 -1.79 -2.42 10.33
CA SER A 164 -1.28 -3.21 11.47
C SER A 164 -0.84 -2.33 12.65
N SER A 165 -1.52 -1.20 12.83
CA SER A 165 -1.12 -0.14 13.76
C SER A 165 -1.86 -0.27 15.10
N SER A 166 -1.16 0.07 16.18
CA SER A 166 -1.73 0.22 17.51
C SER A 166 -2.65 1.45 17.58
N ARG A 167 -3.52 1.50 18.61
CA ARG A 167 -4.35 2.69 18.87
C ARG A 167 -3.52 3.97 18.99
N ALA A 168 -2.38 3.90 19.68
CA ALA A 168 -1.52 5.06 19.88
C ALA A 168 -0.98 5.59 18.54
N GLU A 169 -0.53 4.70 17.65
CA GLU A 169 -0.05 5.06 16.31
C GLU A 169 -1.15 5.65 15.43
N VAL A 170 -2.35 5.07 15.45
CA VAL A 170 -3.50 5.60 14.68
C VAL A 170 -3.83 7.03 15.13
N LEU A 171 -3.82 7.28 16.44
CA LEU A 171 -4.22 8.58 17.00
C LEU A 171 -3.16 9.66 16.86
N SER A 172 -1.87 9.29 16.81
CA SER A 172 -0.77 10.22 16.60
C SER A 172 -0.45 10.45 15.12
N ALA A 173 -1.01 9.65 14.21
CA ALA A 173 -0.85 9.85 12.77
C ALA A 173 -1.44 11.19 12.33
N PRO A 174 -0.83 11.88 11.34
CA PRO A 174 -1.41 13.09 10.75
C PRO A 174 -2.81 12.82 10.19
N ALA A 175 -3.78 13.68 10.54
CA ALA A 175 -5.16 13.50 10.12
C ALA A 175 -5.32 13.53 8.60
N GLU A 176 -4.58 14.42 7.95
CA GLU A 176 -4.52 14.52 6.50
C GLU A 176 -4.13 13.20 5.84
N THR A 177 -3.16 12.47 6.39
CA THR A 177 -2.70 11.18 5.83
C THR A 177 -3.82 10.13 5.89
N VAL A 178 -4.48 10.00 7.04
CA VAL A 178 -5.53 9.02 7.25
C VAL A 178 -6.75 9.34 6.38
N ILE A 179 -7.18 10.60 6.38
CA ILE A 179 -8.32 11.07 5.60
C ILE A 179 -8.05 10.98 4.10
N SER A 180 -6.85 11.35 3.64
CA SER A 180 -6.43 11.19 2.25
C SER A 180 -6.51 9.74 1.80
N PHE A 181 -6.06 8.80 2.65
CA PHE A 181 -6.17 7.39 2.34
C PHE A 181 -7.63 6.96 2.19
N PHE A 182 -8.48 7.30 3.15
CA PHE A 182 -9.90 6.94 3.12
C PHE A 182 -10.61 7.53 1.90
N SER A 183 -10.31 8.78 1.56
CA SER A 183 -10.84 9.46 0.37
C SER A 183 -10.37 8.74 -0.91
N ASN A 184 -9.05 8.56 -1.05
CA ASN A 184 -8.47 7.93 -2.24
C ASN A 184 -8.97 6.50 -2.46
N HIS A 185 -9.28 5.74 -1.41
CA HIS A 185 -9.72 4.35 -1.52
C HIS A 185 -11.24 4.19 -1.50
N ASN A 186 -12.01 5.28 -1.67
CA ASN A 186 -13.48 5.28 -1.62
C ASN A 186 -14.03 4.63 -0.32
N MET A 187 -13.32 4.82 0.80
CA MET A 187 -13.74 4.34 2.12
C MET A 187 -14.66 5.33 2.84
N LEU A 188 -14.72 6.58 2.37
CA LEU A 188 -15.66 7.60 2.84
C LEU A 188 -17.08 7.47 2.24
N GLN A 189 -17.35 6.45 1.42
CA GLN A 189 -18.68 6.19 0.86
C GLN A 189 -19.19 4.80 1.26
N LEU A 190 -20.51 4.65 1.40
CA LEU A 190 -21.14 3.37 1.71
C LEU A 190 -21.40 2.51 0.46
N PHE A 191 -21.75 3.15 -0.65
CA PHE A 191 -22.16 2.50 -1.89
C PHE A 191 -21.25 2.88 -3.05
N GLY A 192 -21.32 2.14 -4.16
CA GLY A 192 -20.56 2.45 -5.37
C GLY A 192 -19.04 2.30 -5.22
N ARG A 193 -18.58 1.48 -4.26
CA ARG A 193 -17.16 1.16 -4.10
C ARG A 193 -16.68 0.34 -5.30
N PRO A 194 -15.44 0.55 -5.78
CA PRO A 194 -14.91 -0.26 -6.86
C PRO A 194 -14.78 -1.73 -6.44
N GLN A 195 -14.95 -2.63 -7.39
CA GLN A 195 -14.63 -4.04 -7.19
C GLN A 195 -13.12 -4.19 -7.01
N TRP A 196 -12.73 -4.73 -5.85
CA TRP A 196 -11.35 -5.11 -5.60
C TRP A 196 -11.00 -6.42 -6.32
N LEU A 197 -9.79 -6.49 -6.83
CA LEU A 197 -9.22 -7.62 -7.55
C LEU A 197 -7.95 -8.07 -6.85
N THR A 198 -7.64 -9.34 -6.93
CA THR A 198 -6.31 -9.90 -6.59
C THR A 198 -5.78 -10.65 -7.83
N PRO A 199 -4.46 -10.73 -8.07
CA PRO A 199 -3.94 -11.56 -9.14
C PRO A 199 -4.36 -13.03 -8.96
N GLN A 200 -4.86 -13.67 -10.02
CA GLN A 200 -5.40 -15.04 -9.98
C GLN A 200 -4.36 -16.05 -9.46
N ASN A 201 -3.10 -15.89 -9.85
CA ASN A 201 -1.97 -16.72 -9.43
C ASN A 201 -1.06 -16.00 -8.43
N ARG A 202 -1.65 -15.12 -7.59
CA ARG A 202 -0.96 -14.32 -6.56
C ARG A 202 0.02 -13.29 -7.12
N SER A 203 0.53 -12.45 -6.23
CA SER A 203 1.43 -11.34 -6.58
C SER A 203 2.73 -11.81 -7.24
N ILE A 204 3.20 -13.04 -6.95
CA ILE A 204 4.40 -13.60 -7.56
C ILE A 204 4.30 -13.71 -9.10
N GLU A 205 3.11 -13.83 -9.67
CA GLU A 205 2.92 -13.99 -11.12
C GLU A 205 3.48 -12.78 -11.87
N TYR A 206 3.01 -11.58 -11.54
CA TYR A 206 3.46 -10.37 -12.25
C TYR A 206 4.93 -10.06 -11.97
N VAL A 207 5.42 -10.42 -10.77
CA VAL A 207 6.84 -10.30 -10.42
C VAL A 207 7.69 -11.20 -11.31
N LYS A 208 7.29 -12.46 -11.54
CA LYS A 208 7.96 -13.39 -12.45
C LYS A 208 8.00 -12.88 -13.88
N GLU A 209 6.87 -12.39 -14.40
CA GLU A 209 6.80 -11.86 -15.76
C GLU A 209 7.73 -10.65 -15.95
N MET A 210 7.72 -9.70 -15.01
CA MET A 210 8.64 -8.56 -15.06
C MET A 210 10.10 -9.00 -14.92
N ALA A 211 10.40 -9.92 -13.99
CA ALA A 211 11.76 -10.42 -13.80
C ALA A 211 12.30 -11.15 -15.04
N ALA A 212 11.45 -11.91 -15.74
CA ALA A 212 11.80 -12.59 -16.98
C ALA A 212 12.19 -11.61 -18.09
N ILE A 213 11.44 -10.50 -18.24
CA ILE A 213 11.76 -9.43 -19.20
C ILE A 213 13.12 -8.78 -18.90
N LEU A 214 13.47 -8.63 -17.62
CA LEU A 214 14.74 -8.04 -17.20
C LEU A 214 15.94 -8.98 -17.40
N GLY A 215 15.74 -10.29 -17.23
CA GLY A 215 16.80 -11.30 -17.35
C GLY A 215 18.02 -10.95 -16.50
N GLU A 216 19.20 -10.96 -17.11
CA GLU A 216 20.49 -10.67 -16.44
C GLU A 216 20.62 -9.23 -15.91
N ARG A 217 19.75 -8.31 -16.33
CA ARG A 217 19.73 -6.94 -15.81
C ARG A 217 19.27 -6.92 -14.36
N LEU A 218 18.50 -7.91 -13.90
CA LEU A 218 18.10 -8.04 -12.50
C LEU A 218 19.11 -8.89 -11.73
N ARG A 219 19.85 -8.25 -10.83
CA ARG A 219 20.88 -8.88 -10.00
C ARG A 219 20.40 -8.95 -8.55
N LEU A 220 19.96 -10.15 -8.17
CA LEU A 220 19.55 -10.51 -6.82
C LEU A 220 20.76 -10.88 -5.95
N SER A 221 20.58 -10.91 -4.63
CA SER A 221 21.63 -11.13 -3.63
C SER A 221 22.84 -10.20 -3.81
N CYS A 222 22.58 -8.99 -4.31
CA CYS A 222 23.56 -7.97 -4.63
C CYS A 222 23.30 -6.67 -3.85
N PRO A 223 23.46 -6.65 -2.51
CA PRO A 223 23.17 -5.47 -1.72
C PRO A 223 24.12 -4.32 -2.09
N VAL A 224 23.55 -3.22 -2.58
CA VAL A 224 24.29 -1.98 -2.84
C VAL A 224 24.71 -1.37 -1.51
N LYS A 225 26.02 -1.14 -1.34
CA LYS A 225 26.59 -0.57 -0.11
C LYS A 225 26.89 0.91 -0.23
N LYS A 226 27.17 1.39 -1.44
CA LYS A 226 27.52 2.80 -1.68
C LYS A 226 27.25 3.20 -3.12
N VAL A 227 26.65 4.38 -3.29
CA VAL A 227 26.58 5.09 -4.56
C VAL A 227 27.33 6.41 -4.38
N SER A 228 28.31 6.69 -5.23
CA SER A 228 29.12 7.91 -5.13
C SER A 228 29.52 8.42 -6.50
N LYS A 229 29.71 9.73 -6.66
CA LYS A 229 30.31 10.27 -7.88
C LYS A 229 31.71 9.68 -8.06
N ALA A 230 32.02 9.23 -9.27
CA ALA A 230 33.36 8.84 -9.64
C ALA A 230 34.24 10.09 -9.67
N THR A 231 35.52 9.91 -9.34
CA THR A 231 36.48 11.01 -9.24
C THR A 231 36.69 11.75 -10.56
N HIS A 232 36.42 11.15 -11.72
CA HIS A 232 36.56 11.77 -13.05
C HIS A 232 35.32 11.54 -13.95
N GLY A 233 34.90 12.60 -14.66
CA GLY A 233 33.98 12.51 -15.80
C GLY A 233 32.47 12.48 -15.50
N GLY A 234 32.01 12.95 -14.35
CA GLY A 234 30.56 13.04 -14.03
C GLY A 234 29.86 11.68 -13.87
N LYS A 235 30.61 10.57 -13.88
CA LYS A 235 30.09 9.21 -13.74
C LYS A 235 29.69 8.91 -12.30
N TRP A 236 28.78 7.97 -12.12
CA TRP A 236 28.44 7.40 -10.80
C TRP A 236 29.12 6.04 -10.62
N LYS A 237 29.61 5.75 -9.42
CA LYS A 237 30.16 4.46 -9.03
C LYS A 237 29.20 3.80 -8.03
N VAL A 238 28.75 2.61 -8.37
CA VAL A 238 27.95 1.74 -7.51
C VAL A 238 28.86 0.66 -6.95
N THR A 239 28.88 0.52 -5.63
CA THR A 239 29.58 -0.54 -4.91
C THR A 239 28.55 -1.48 -4.29
N TYR A 240 28.68 -2.77 -4.52
CA TYR A 240 27.76 -3.80 -4.05
C TYR A 240 28.53 -5.05 -3.62
N GLU A 241 27.88 -5.98 -2.92
CA GLU A 241 28.45 -7.29 -2.61
C GLU A 241 27.83 -8.37 -3.51
N ARG A 242 28.59 -9.41 -3.85
CA ARG A 242 28.08 -10.62 -4.51
C ARG A 242 28.88 -11.82 -4.05
N GLY A 243 28.24 -12.86 -3.54
CA GLY A 243 28.93 -14.05 -3.01
C GLY A 243 29.94 -13.73 -1.89
N GLY A 244 29.65 -12.73 -1.05
CA GLY A 244 30.55 -12.28 0.01
C GLY A 244 31.73 -11.42 -0.44
N GLN A 245 31.87 -11.13 -1.73
CA GLN A 245 32.93 -10.27 -2.26
C GLN A 245 32.42 -8.89 -2.64
N ARG A 246 33.24 -7.86 -2.42
CA ARG A 246 32.93 -6.47 -2.77
C ARG A 246 33.22 -6.21 -4.25
N CYS A 247 32.20 -5.82 -5.00
CA CYS A 247 32.28 -5.47 -6.41
C CYS A 247 32.02 -3.97 -6.62
N SER A 248 32.46 -3.43 -7.75
CA SER A 248 32.10 -2.06 -8.15
C SER A 248 31.90 -1.91 -9.64
N GLN A 249 30.86 -1.17 -10.03
CA GLN A 249 30.54 -0.84 -11.42
C GLN A 249 30.40 0.68 -11.56
N ALA A 250 31.00 1.26 -12.60
CA ALA A 250 30.82 2.66 -12.95
C ALA A 250 29.72 2.78 -14.01
N HIS A 251 28.80 3.72 -13.81
CA HIS A 251 27.69 4.00 -14.73
C HIS A 251 27.75 5.47 -15.16
N CYS A 252 27.53 5.72 -16.45
CA CYS A 252 27.45 7.08 -16.98
C CYS A 252 26.01 7.56 -16.80
N PRO A 253 25.72 8.67 -16.11
CA PRO A 253 24.40 9.27 -16.22
C PRO A 253 24.28 9.79 -17.66
N GLN A 254 23.52 9.10 -18.51
CA GLN A 254 23.15 9.69 -19.79
C GLN A 254 22.16 10.82 -19.50
N GLY A 255 22.63 12.04 -19.76
CA GLY A 255 21.90 13.28 -19.55
C GLY A 255 22.81 14.45 -19.92
N GLN A 256 23.03 14.66 -21.22
CA GLN A 256 23.34 15.99 -21.74
C GLN A 256 22.14 16.45 -22.58
N PRO A 257 21.61 17.66 -22.33
CA PRO A 257 20.70 18.30 -23.26
C PRO A 257 21.49 18.69 -24.51
N GLY A 258 20.96 18.34 -25.68
CA GLY A 258 21.31 19.01 -26.94
C GLY A 258 20.58 20.34 -27.04
#